data_AF-A0AAX6ER51-F1
#
_entry.id   AF-A0AAX6ER51-F1
#
_cell.length_a   1.000
_cell.length_b   1.000
_cell.length_c   1.000
_cell.angle_alpha   90.00
_cell.angle_beta   90.00
_cell.angle_gamma   90.00
#
_symmetry.space_group_name_H-M   'P 1'
#
loop_
_entity.id
_entity.type
_entity.pdbx_description
1 polymer ?
#
loop_
_entity_poly.entity_id
_entity_poly.type
_entity_poly.pdbx_seq_one_letter_code
_entity_poly.pdbx_strand_id
1 'polypeptide(L)'
;MALSLSPSPSFSSLSFSSQISPSKGFKLSLPSLSFPPISSRRNPKSISVSISASVAAISAVPELEVDGISLEKYVKARLPGGFAAQTIFGTGRRKCAIARVVLQEGTGNVIINYRDAKEYLQGNPLWLQYVKTPLLTLGYESNYDVFVKVHGGGLSGQAQAISLGIARALLKISENHRAPLRKEGLLTRDARVVERKKVGLKKARKAPQFSKR
;
A
#
# COMPACT_ATOMS: atom_id res chain seq x y z
N MET A 1 -37.16 23.49 55.89
CA MET A 1 -38.32 24.36 55.61
C MET A 1 -37.96 25.17 54.37
N ALA A 2 -38.16 24.65 53.15
CA ALA A 2 -39.40 24.58 52.37
C ALA A 2 -39.84 25.95 51.79
N LEU A 3 -40.10 25.91 50.47
CA LEU A 3 -40.78 26.88 49.59
C LEU A 3 -39.88 27.98 48.96
N SER A 4 -39.97 28.40 47.70
CA SER A 4 -40.44 27.89 46.40
C SER A 4 -40.46 29.09 45.44
N LEU A 5 -40.33 28.83 44.14
CA LEU A 5 -40.84 29.62 42.99
C LEU A 5 -40.01 30.81 42.45
N SER A 6 -39.49 30.54 41.24
CA SER A 6 -39.16 31.49 40.16
C SER A 6 -40.37 32.24 39.63
N PRO A 7 -40.12 33.36 38.92
CA PRO A 7 -40.79 33.57 37.64
C PRO A 7 -39.83 33.95 36.51
N SER A 8 -40.13 33.44 35.32
CA SER A 8 -39.63 33.87 34.03
C SER A 8 -40.12 35.28 33.68
N PRO A 9 -39.46 35.94 32.70
CA PRO A 9 -40.27 36.40 31.58
C PRO A 9 -39.67 36.04 30.22
N SER A 10 -40.58 35.95 29.27
CA SER A 10 -40.45 35.38 27.95
C SER A 10 -40.56 36.45 26.86
N PHE A 11 -39.85 36.23 25.76
CA PHE A 11 -40.06 36.70 24.39
C PHE A 11 -40.15 38.21 24.10
N SER A 12 -39.15 38.70 23.36
CA SER A 12 -39.40 39.64 22.26
C SER A 12 -38.50 39.34 21.07
N SER A 13 -39.17 38.98 19.98
CA SER A 13 -38.71 38.76 18.62
C SER A 13 -38.20 40.03 17.94
N LEU A 14 -37.02 40.00 17.34
CA LEU A 14 -36.58 40.92 16.27
C LEU A 14 -35.67 40.11 15.33
N SER A 15 -36.21 39.63 14.22
CA SER A 15 -36.22 40.27 12.89
C SER A 15 -34.96 39.96 12.07
N PHE A 16 -35.19 39.08 11.11
CA PHE A 16 -34.45 38.74 9.90
C PHE A 16 -33.58 39.89 9.35
N SER A 17 -32.28 39.65 9.17
CA SER A 17 -31.51 40.36 8.15
C SER A 17 -30.47 39.44 7.53
N SER A 18 -30.79 38.99 6.32
CA SER A 18 -29.93 38.28 5.39
C SER A 18 -28.87 39.24 4.84
N GLN A 19 -27.66 39.20 5.38
CA GLN A 19 -26.48 39.76 4.71
C GLN A 19 -25.81 38.64 3.91
N ILE A 20 -26.39 38.36 2.75
CA ILE A 20 -25.72 37.61 1.67
C ILE A 20 -24.66 38.57 1.11
N SER A 21 -23.40 38.34 1.48
CA SER A 21 -22.28 39.01 0.84
C SER A 21 -22.19 38.53 -0.62
N PRO A 22 -22.17 39.42 -1.64
CA PRO A 22 -21.94 39.00 -3.01
C PRO A 22 -20.49 38.51 -3.13
N SER A 23 -20.35 37.24 -3.51
CA SER A 23 -19.07 36.65 -3.91
C SER A 23 -18.47 37.48 -5.05
N LYS A 24 -17.36 38.18 -4.80
CA LYS A 24 -16.52 38.72 -5.86
C LYS A 24 -16.05 37.55 -6.72
N GLY A 25 -16.47 37.53 -7.98
CA GLY A 25 -16.03 36.56 -8.96
C GLY A 25 -14.51 36.61 -9.14
N PHE A 26 -13.82 35.60 -8.64
CA PHE A 26 -12.43 35.34 -9.03
C PHE A 26 -12.44 34.83 -10.47
N LYS A 27 -12.10 35.70 -11.42
CA LYS A 27 -11.76 35.29 -12.79
C LYS A 27 -10.42 34.55 -12.74
N LEU A 28 -10.46 33.23 -12.73
CA LEU A 28 -9.29 32.39 -13.04
C LEU A 28 -9.05 32.48 -14.55
N SER A 29 -8.17 33.38 -14.97
CA SER A 29 -7.59 33.34 -16.32
C SER A 29 -6.53 32.23 -16.34
N LEU A 30 -6.86 31.08 -16.89
CA LEU A 30 -5.86 30.07 -17.26
C LEU A 30 -5.06 30.60 -18.46
N PRO A 31 -3.72 30.69 -18.39
CA PRO A 31 -2.93 30.90 -19.59
C PRO A 31 -2.98 29.62 -20.43
N SER A 32 -3.44 29.74 -21.68
CA SER A 32 -3.36 28.69 -22.68
C SER A 32 -1.89 28.42 -23.01
N LEU A 33 -1.35 27.31 -22.51
CA LEU A 33 -0.05 26.80 -22.95
C LEU A 33 -0.18 26.28 -24.38
N SER A 34 0.25 27.08 -25.35
CA SER A 34 0.46 26.65 -26.73
C SER A 34 1.70 25.74 -26.79
N PHE A 35 1.49 24.44 -26.98
CA PHE A 35 2.57 23.50 -27.25
C PHE A 35 3.14 23.77 -28.66
N PRO A 36 4.47 23.93 -28.84
CA PRO A 36 5.08 24.01 -30.15
C PRO A 36 5.08 22.62 -30.83
N PRO A 37 5.00 22.55 -32.17
CA PRO A 37 5.07 21.28 -32.89
C PRO A 37 6.50 20.71 -32.78
N ILE A 38 6.60 19.45 -32.36
CA ILE A 38 7.86 18.69 -32.38
C ILE A 38 8.26 18.47 -33.84
N SER A 39 9.21 19.28 -34.29
CA SER A 39 9.85 19.13 -35.59
C SER A 39 10.71 17.86 -35.61
N SER A 40 10.46 17.06 -36.63
CA SER A 40 11.24 15.90 -37.02
C SER A 40 12.70 16.26 -37.33
N ARG A 41 13.60 15.40 -36.83
CA ARG A 41 14.89 14.93 -37.40
C ARG A 41 16.03 15.04 -36.41
N ARG A 42 16.62 13.89 -36.11
CA ARG A 42 18.06 13.60 -36.32
C ARG A 42 18.27 12.09 -36.19
N ASN A 43 18.68 11.48 -37.31
CA ASN A 43 19.22 10.12 -37.35
C ASN A 43 20.50 10.04 -36.49
N PRO A 44 20.63 9.07 -35.58
CA PRO A 44 21.93 8.59 -35.17
C PRO A 44 22.37 7.46 -36.12
N LYS A 45 23.50 7.70 -36.76
CA LYS A 45 24.23 6.79 -37.63
C LYS A 45 24.46 5.44 -36.94
N SER A 46 24.27 4.36 -37.68
CA SER A 46 24.76 3.03 -37.36
C SER A 46 26.27 3.08 -37.13
N ILE A 47 26.71 2.91 -35.89
CA ILE A 47 28.10 2.61 -35.57
C ILE A 47 28.15 1.10 -35.34
N SER A 48 28.57 0.38 -36.38
CA SER A 48 28.98 -1.02 -36.29
C SER A 48 30.30 -1.09 -35.54
N VAL A 49 30.29 -1.58 -34.30
CA VAL A 49 31.50 -2.02 -33.62
C VAL A 49 31.48 -3.54 -33.54
N SER A 50 32.29 -4.14 -34.40
CA SER A 50 32.71 -5.53 -34.34
C SER A 50 33.77 -5.68 -33.24
N ILE A 51 33.46 -6.40 -32.17
CA ILE A 51 34.49 -6.98 -31.30
C ILE A 51 34.20 -8.47 -31.15
N SER A 52 35.11 -9.23 -31.72
CA SER A 52 35.21 -10.68 -31.63
C SER A 52 35.97 -11.09 -30.36
N ALA A 53 35.42 -12.11 -29.70
CA ALA A 53 36.07 -13.17 -28.92
C ALA A 53 36.61 -12.93 -27.50
N SER A 54 36.22 -13.90 -26.67
CA SER A 54 36.91 -14.53 -25.53
C SER A 54 37.14 -13.73 -24.26
N VAL A 55 36.53 -14.17 -23.15
CA VAL A 55 37.23 -14.81 -22.02
C VAL A 55 36.21 -15.39 -21.04
N ALA A 56 36.60 -16.52 -20.45
CA ALA A 56 35.88 -17.39 -19.55
C ALA A 56 35.39 -16.76 -18.23
N ALA A 57 34.33 -17.38 -17.72
CA ALA A 57 33.99 -17.63 -16.31
C ALA A 57 33.94 -16.42 -15.35
N ILE A 58 32.72 -16.07 -14.92
CA ILE A 58 32.39 -15.62 -13.55
C ILE A 58 30.98 -16.14 -13.20
N SER A 59 30.95 -16.96 -12.15
CA SER A 59 29.83 -17.38 -11.28
C SER A 59 28.49 -17.71 -11.94
N ALA A 60 28.32 -18.99 -12.23
CA ALA A 60 27.03 -19.66 -12.21
C ALA A 60 26.37 -19.44 -10.84
N VAL A 61 25.34 -18.60 -10.78
CA VAL A 61 24.29 -18.75 -9.79
C VAL A 61 23.58 -20.05 -10.19
N PRO A 62 23.58 -21.11 -9.37
CA PRO A 62 22.86 -22.30 -9.76
C PRO A 62 21.37 -21.93 -9.78
N GLU A 63 20.77 -21.97 -10.96
CA GLU A 63 19.32 -22.08 -11.12
C GLU A 63 18.90 -23.38 -10.41
N LEU A 64 18.47 -23.25 -9.16
CA LEU A 64 17.96 -24.36 -8.37
C LEU A 64 16.45 -24.45 -8.58
N GLU A 65 16.08 -25.05 -9.71
CA GLU A 65 14.73 -25.57 -9.95
C GLU A 65 14.47 -26.77 -9.04
N VAL A 66 13.80 -26.54 -7.90
CA VAL A 66 12.83 -27.44 -7.25
C VAL A 66 11.90 -26.56 -6.40
N ASP A 67 10.77 -26.15 -7.00
CA ASP A 67 10.08 -24.87 -6.78
C ASP A 67 9.17 -24.76 -5.53
N GLY A 68 9.53 -25.39 -4.42
CA GLY A 68 8.81 -25.13 -3.15
C GLY A 68 9.38 -25.84 -1.94
N ILE A 69 9.88 -27.06 -2.13
CA ILE A 69 10.51 -27.84 -1.05
C ILE A 69 11.80 -27.13 -0.58
N SER A 70 12.51 -26.48 -1.50
CA SER A 70 13.74 -25.71 -1.22
C SER A 70 13.45 -24.45 -0.40
N LEU A 71 12.46 -23.66 -0.80
CA LEU A 71 12.07 -22.42 -0.10
C LEU A 71 11.48 -22.73 1.28
N GLU A 72 10.68 -23.79 1.42
CA GLU A 72 10.19 -24.22 2.72
C GLU A 72 11.31 -24.58 3.70
N LYS A 73 12.30 -25.37 3.25
CA LYS A 73 13.47 -25.74 4.05
C LYS A 73 14.28 -24.51 4.43
N TYR A 74 14.48 -23.59 3.49
CA TYR A 74 15.17 -22.33 3.72
C TYR A 74 14.47 -21.47 4.78
N VAL A 75 13.15 -21.26 4.67
CA VAL A 75 12.37 -20.49 5.66
C VAL A 75 12.44 -21.14 7.05
N LYS A 76 12.33 -22.47 7.12
CA LYS A 76 12.39 -23.21 8.40
C LYS A 76 13.78 -23.12 9.03
N ALA A 77 14.85 -23.20 8.24
CA ALA A 77 16.22 -23.07 8.74
C ALA A 77 16.51 -21.65 9.25
N ARG A 78 16.00 -20.63 8.56
CA ARG A 78 16.25 -19.23 8.87
C ARG A 78 15.47 -18.71 10.09
N LEU A 79 14.30 -19.30 10.36
CA LEU A 79 13.40 -18.93 11.46
C LEU A 79 13.28 -20.05 12.51
N PRO A 80 14.30 -20.25 13.37
CA PRO A 80 14.16 -21.16 14.50
C PRO A 80 13.03 -20.68 15.42
N GLY A 81 12.22 -21.63 15.93
CA GLY A 81 11.05 -21.33 16.77
C GLY A 81 9.83 -20.79 16.01
N GLY A 82 9.91 -20.60 14.68
CA GLY A 82 8.81 -20.14 13.83
C GLY A 82 8.34 -18.72 14.15
N PHE A 83 7.36 -18.22 13.39
CA PHE A 83 6.91 -16.80 13.32
C PHE A 83 6.52 -16.09 14.64
N ALA A 84 6.38 -16.82 15.75
CA ALA A 84 6.02 -16.23 17.04
C ALA A 84 7.25 -15.88 17.88
N ALA A 85 8.38 -16.53 17.65
CA ALA A 85 9.58 -16.40 18.48
C ALA A 85 10.47 -15.21 18.08
N GLN A 86 10.30 -14.65 16.87
CA GLN A 86 11.20 -13.60 16.40
C GLN A 86 10.88 -12.23 17.01
N THR A 87 11.95 -11.49 17.30
CA THR A 87 11.90 -10.14 17.88
C THR A 87 11.30 -9.12 16.91
N ILE A 88 11.74 -9.16 15.64
CA ILE A 88 11.36 -8.19 14.62
C ILE A 88 10.18 -8.73 13.81
N PHE A 89 8.98 -8.51 14.34
CA PHE A 89 7.73 -8.93 13.70
C PHE A 89 6.75 -7.77 13.48
N GLY A 90 5.97 -7.86 12.42
CA GLY A 90 4.92 -6.91 12.07
C GLY A 90 3.62 -7.62 11.73
N THR A 91 2.50 -6.96 12.00
CA THR A 91 1.18 -7.45 11.60
C THR A 91 0.47 -6.41 10.77
N GLY A 92 -0.11 -6.84 9.65
CA GLY A 92 -0.90 -5.97 8.79
C GLY A 92 -2.24 -6.60 8.45
N ARG A 93 -3.26 -5.76 8.28
CA ARG A 93 -4.63 -6.19 7.98
C ARG A 93 -5.30 -5.23 7.01
N ARG A 94 -5.89 -5.74 5.95
CA ARG A 94 -6.70 -4.96 5.00
C ARG A 94 -7.87 -5.79 4.49
N LYS A 95 -9.08 -5.21 4.46
CA LYS A 95 -10.32 -5.96 4.19
C LYS A 95 -10.36 -7.19 5.11
N CYS A 96 -10.46 -8.39 4.54
CA CYS A 96 -10.43 -9.65 5.27
C CYS A 96 -9.04 -10.33 5.29
N ALA A 97 -8.01 -9.70 4.71
CA ALA A 97 -6.66 -10.27 4.66
C ALA A 97 -5.86 -9.90 5.91
N ILE A 98 -5.13 -10.88 6.45
CA ILE A 98 -4.26 -10.75 7.62
C ILE A 98 -2.87 -11.27 7.26
N ALA A 99 -1.85 -10.44 7.46
CA ALA A 99 -0.45 -10.77 7.22
C ALA A 99 0.35 -10.73 8.53
N ARG A 100 1.12 -11.78 8.78
CA ARG A 100 2.17 -11.85 9.82
C ARG A 100 3.51 -11.82 9.11
N VAL A 101 4.27 -10.76 9.35
CA VAL A 101 5.56 -10.48 8.72
C VAL A 101 6.66 -10.64 9.76
N VAL A 102 7.76 -11.26 9.38
CA VAL A 102 9.01 -11.29 10.13
C VAL A 102 10.08 -10.72 9.23
N LEU A 103 10.87 -9.78 9.75
CA LEU A 103 12.04 -9.25 9.07
C LEU A 103 13.29 -9.85 9.68
N GLN A 104 14.26 -10.15 8.82
CA GLN A 104 15.58 -10.61 9.21
C GLN A 104 16.62 -9.97 8.30
N GLU A 105 17.80 -9.67 8.82
CA GLU A 105 18.91 -9.16 8.01
C GLU A 105 19.33 -10.21 6.97
N GLY A 106 19.56 -9.78 5.74
CA GLY A 106 19.70 -10.67 4.60
C GLY A 106 19.87 -10.00 3.25
N THR A 107 19.51 -10.72 2.18
CA THR A 107 19.82 -10.39 0.77
C THR A 107 18.73 -9.63 0.02
N GLY A 108 17.53 -9.46 0.58
CA GLY A 108 16.38 -8.83 -0.08
C GLY A 108 15.31 -9.80 -0.60
N ASN A 109 15.33 -11.06 -0.16
CA ASN A 109 14.39 -12.10 -0.57
C ASN A 109 13.03 -11.89 0.09
N VAL A 110 11.96 -11.98 -0.70
CA VAL A 110 10.58 -11.86 -0.21
C VAL A 110 9.85 -13.17 -0.45
N ILE A 111 9.55 -13.87 0.64
CA ILE A 111 8.89 -15.18 0.61
C ILE A 111 7.52 -15.08 1.29
N ILE A 112 6.47 -15.48 0.58
CA ILE A 112 5.07 -15.41 1.00
C ILE A 112 4.50 -16.82 1.02
N ASN A 113 4.09 -17.31 2.20
CA ASN A 113 3.52 -18.66 2.36
C ASN A 113 4.39 -19.76 1.70
N TYR A 114 5.71 -19.64 1.88
CA TYR A 114 6.73 -20.55 1.34
C TYR A 114 6.90 -20.55 -0.19
N ARG A 115 6.36 -19.53 -0.86
CA ARG A 115 6.54 -19.29 -2.29
C ARG A 115 7.20 -17.94 -2.53
N ASP A 116 7.80 -17.77 -3.69
CA ASP A 116 8.37 -16.49 -4.06
C ASP A 116 7.30 -15.42 -4.27
N ALA A 117 7.65 -14.16 -3.97
CA ALA A 117 6.71 -13.04 -4.11
C ALA A 117 6.15 -12.90 -5.53
N LYS A 118 6.99 -13.11 -6.56
CA LYS A 118 6.56 -13.01 -7.97
C LYS A 118 5.57 -14.11 -8.34
N GLU A 119 5.81 -15.33 -7.90
CA GLU A 119 4.92 -16.47 -8.13
C GLU A 119 3.58 -16.28 -7.39
N TYR A 120 3.64 -15.98 -6.08
CA TYR A 120 2.44 -15.85 -5.24
C TYR A 120 1.54 -14.69 -5.68
N LEU A 121 2.13 -13.56 -6.09
CA LEU A 121 1.39 -12.38 -6.55
C LEU A 121 1.14 -12.39 -8.06
N GLN A 122 1.29 -13.54 -8.73
CA GLN A 122 0.98 -13.73 -10.16
C GLN A 122 1.72 -12.74 -11.08
N GLY A 123 2.91 -12.29 -10.68
CA GLY A 123 3.71 -11.33 -11.43
C GLY A 123 3.09 -9.94 -11.58
N ASN A 124 2.02 -9.60 -10.83
CA ASN A 124 1.37 -8.31 -10.97
C ASN A 124 2.28 -7.17 -10.45
N PRO A 125 2.69 -6.21 -11.30
CA PRO A 125 3.67 -5.19 -10.93
C PRO A 125 3.18 -4.29 -9.79
N LEU A 126 1.88 -4.01 -9.74
CA LEU A 126 1.30 -3.14 -8.71
C LEU A 126 1.35 -3.81 -7.32
N TRP A 127 1.07 -5.11 -7.25
CA TRP A 127 1.09 -5.84 -5.98
C TRP A 127 2.51 -6.02 -5.46
N LEU A 128 3.45 -6.31 -6.36
CA LEU A 128 4.88 -6.38 -6.03
C LEU A 128 5.41 -5.03 -5.55
N GLN A 129 5.01 -3.94 -6.22
CA GLN A 129 5.38 -2.59 -5.82
C GLN A 129 4.91 -2.29 -4.39
N TYR A 130 3.65 -2.57 -4.03
CA TYR A 130 3.15 -2.33 -2.66
C TYR A 130 3.97 -3.04 -1.57
N VAL A 131 4.44 -4.26 -1.85
CA VAL A 131 5.27 -5.02 -0.90
C VAL A 131 6.66 -4.39 -0.76
N LYS A 132 7.24 -3.89 -1.85
CA LYS A 132 8.58 -3.27 -1.87
C LYS A 132 8.61 -1.83 -1.36
N THR A 133 7.54 -1.05 -1.57
CA THR A 133 7.46 0.38 -1.20
C THR A 133 8.02 0.72 0.19
N PRO A 134 7.65 0.03 1.29
CA PRO A 134 8.18 0.37 2.62
C PRO A 134 9.70 0.17 2.77
N LEU A 135 10.29 -0.77 2.03
CA LEU A 135 11.75 -0.98 2.02
C LEU A 135 12.43 0.06 1.12
N LEU A 136 11.81 0.38 -0.03
CA LEU A 136 12.28 1.42 -0.96
C LEU A 136 12.38 2.79 -0.30
N THR A 137 11.38 3.18 0.49
CA THR A 137 11.37 4.49 1.19
C THR A 137 12.60 4.67 2.08
N LEU A 138 13.15 3.59 2.63
CA LEU A 138 14.34 3.62 3.50
C LEU A 138 15.62 3.17 2.78
N GLY A 139 15.54 2.70 1.53
CA GLY A 139 16.67 2.15 0.79
C GLY A 139 17.19 0.81 1.33
N TYR A 140 16.34 0.02 2.00
CA TYR A 140 16.73 -1.24 2.64
C TYR A 140 16.32 -2.50 1.87
N GLU A 141 16.16 -2.39 0.55
CA GLU A 141 15.73 -3.50 -0.29
C GLU A 141 16.70 -4.69 -0.25
N SER A 142 18.01 -4.42 -0.22
CA SER A 142 19.05 -5.45 -0.24
C SER A 142 19.51 -5.90 1.15
N ASN A 143 19.01 -5.25 2.22
CA ASN A 143 19.52 -5.45 3.59
C ASN A 143 18.67 -6.43 4.40
N TYR A 144 17.39 -6.60 4.04
CA TYR A 144 16.46 -7.43 4.80
C TYR A 144 15.75 -8.45 3.93
N ASP A 145 15.71 -9.68 4.42
CA ASP A 145 14.81 -10.71 3.94
C ASP A 145 13.47 -10.62 4.67
N VAL A 146 12.39 -10.84 3.92
CA VAL A 146 11.01 -10.73 4.38
C VAL A 146 10.34 -12.09 4.30
N PHE A 147 9.96 -12.63 5.45
CA PHE A 147 9.18 -13.85 5.55
C PHE A 147 7.76 -13.53 5.98
N VAL A 148 6.77 -14.06 5.25
CA VAL A 148 5.38 -13.71 5.51
C VAL A 148 4.47 -14.93 5.51
N LYS A 149 3.59 -14.99 6.52
CA LYS A 149 2.39 -15.83 6.49
C LYS A 149 1.15 -14.98 6.31
N VAL A 150 0.35 -15.29 5.29
CA VAL A 150 -0.85 -14.53 4.95
C VAL A 150 -2.04 -15.46 4.74
N HIS A 151 -3.20 -15.05 5.25
CA HIS A 151 -4.47 -15.75 5.03
C HIS A 151 -5.62 -14.74 4.91
N GLY A 152 -6.73 -15.20 4.33
CA GLY A 152 -7.95 -14.42 4.14
C GLY A 152 -7.88 -13.38 3.02
N GLY A 153 -9.06 -12.90 2.59
CA GLY A 153 -9.17 -11.92 1.51
C GLY A 153 -8.69 -12.46 0.15
N GLY A 154 -8.17 -11.56 -0.69
CA GLY A 154 -7.56 -11.90 -1.98
C GLY A 154 -6.21 -11.19 -2.15
N LEU A 155 -5.45 -11.54 -3.20
CA LEU A 155 -4.04 -11.18 -3.39
C LEU A 155 -3.74 -9.67 -3.25
N SER A 156 -4.57 -8.81 -3.83
CA SER A 156 -4.42 -7.34 -3.68
C SER A 156 -4.54 -6.87 -2.22
N GLY A 157 -5.50 -7.40 -1.47
CA GLY A 157 -5.68 -7.08 -0.06
C GLY A 157 -4.55 -7.63 0.79
N GLN A 158 -4.04 -8.81 0.42
CA GLN A 158 -2.89 -9.45 1.04
C GLN A 158 -1.62 -8.62 0.82
N ALA A 159 -1.27 -8.25 -0.40
CA ALA A 159 -0.09 -7.43 -0.70
C ALA A 159 -0.04 -6.12 0.12
N GLN A 160 -1.19 -5.44 0.26
CA GLN A 160 -1.26 -4.22 1.06
C GLN A 160 -1.24 -4.48 2.58
N ALA A 161 -1.76 -5.63 3.03
CA ALA A 161 -1.57 -6.07 4.41
C ALA A 161 -0.09 -6.37 4.70
N ILE A 162 0.64 -6.98 3.75
CA ILE A 162 2.08 -7.20 3.86
C ILE A 162 2.81 -5.87 3.98
N SER A 163 2.50 -4.90 3.11
CA SER A 163 3.08 -3.55 3.12
C SER A 163 3.00 -2.89 4.51
N LEU A 164 1.81 -2.88 5.12
CA LEU A 164 1.61 -2.36 6.48
C LEU A 164 2.37 -3.18 7.54
N GLY A 165 2.45 -4.50 7.36
CA GLY A 165 3.20 -5.40 8.24
C GLY A 165 4.71 -5.09 8.22
N ILE A 166 5.29 -4.91 7.03
CA ILE A 166 6.71 -4.54 6.86
C ILE A 166 6.97 -3.18 7.52
N ALA A 167 6.13 -2.17 7.25
CA ALA A 167 6.29 -0.84 7.84
C ALA A 167 6.26 -0.88 9.38
N ARG A 168 5.41 -1.72 9.98
CA ARG A 168 5.36 -1.92 11.44
C ARG A 168 6.56 -2.69 11.97
N ALA A 169 7.10 -3.64 11.22
CA ALA A 169 8.31 -4.37 11.60
C ALA A 169 9.53 -3.42 11.57
N LEU A 170 9.66 -2.55 10.56
CA LEU A 170 10.71 -1.54 10.47
C LEU A 170 10.70 -0.56 11.66
N LEU A 171 9.50 -0.17 12.13
CA LEU A 171 9.39 0.67 13.33
C LEU A 171 9.91 0.00 14.61
N LYS A 172 9.87 -1.34 14.69
CA LYS A 172 10.44 -2.05 15.84
C LYS A 172 11.96 -2.13 15.79
N ILE A 173 12.56 -2.01 14.61
CA ILE A 173 14.01 -1.98 14.45
C ILE A 173 14.53 -0.63 14.95
N SER A 174 13.94 0.47 14.46
CA SER A 174 14.27 1.81 14.93
C SER A 174 13.08 2.75 14.81
N GLU A 175 12.83 3.52 15.86
CA GLU A 175 11.75 4.50 15.90
C GLU A 175 12.01 5.70 14.99
N ASN A 176 13.27 5.93 14.60
CA ASN A 176 13.70 7.00 13.71
C ASN A 176 13.05 6.92 12.31
N HIS A 177 12.67 5.70 11.88
CA HIS A 177 12.00 5.47 10.60
C HIS A 177 10.55 5.97 10.57
N ARG A 178 9.99 6.42 11.71
CA ARG A 178 8.60 6.89 11.78
C ARG A 178 8.32 8.10 10.92
N ALA A 179 9.23 9.07 10.87
CA ALA A 179 9.05 10.29 10.08
C ALA A 179 8.92 10.02 8.58
N PRO A 180 9.86 9.31 7.90
CA PRO A 180 9.73 9.01 6.48
C PRO A 180 8.51 8.13 6.17
N LEU A 181 8.27 7.07 6.96
CA LEU A 181 7.14 6.17 6.72
C LEU A 181 5.77 6.85 6.91
N ARG A 182 5.68 7.85 7.81
CA ARG A 182 4.46 8.64 8.01
C ARG A 182 4.23 9.65 6.89
N LYS A 183 5.28 10.27 6.36
CA LYS A 183 5.20 11.18 5.21
C LYS A 183 4.62 10.46 3.98
N GLU A 184 5.07 9.23 3.73
CA GLU A 184 4.55 8.38 2.64
C GLU A 184 3.20 7.72 2.94
N GLY A 185 2.64 7.90 4.14
CA GLY A 185 1.33 7.35 4.51
C GLY A 185 1.27 5.84 4.73
N LEU A 186 2.42 5.16 4.87
CA LEU A 186 2.52 3.70 4.93
C LEU A 186 2.10 3.08 6.27
N LEU A 187 2.04 3.88 7.34
CA LEU A 187 1.66 3.44 8.68
C LEU A 187 0.14 3.42 8.91
N THR A 188 -0.62 4.07 8.03
CA THR A 188 -2.06 4.21 8.17
C THR A 188 -2.76 2.94 7.68
N ARG A 189 -3.55 2.31 8.53
CA ARG A 189 -4.43 1.21 8.11
C ARG A 189 -5.57 1.78 7.26
N ASP A 190 -5.74 1.26 6.05
CA ASP A 190 -6.94 1.57 5.26
C ASP A 190 -8.18 0.91 5.88
N ALA A 191 -9.09 1.76 6.37
CA ALA A 191 -10.32 1.34 7.03
C ALA A 191 -11.45 0.97 6.05
N ARG A 192 -11.27 1.18 4.74
CA ARG A 192 -12.34 0.91 3.75
C ARG A 192 -12.63 -0.59 3.64
N VAL A 193 -13.88 -0.96 3.89
CA VAL A 193 -14.40 -2.33 3.80
C VAL A 193 -15.65 -2.32 2.92
N VAL A 194 -16.02 -3.48 2.36
CA VAL A 194 -17.23 -3.63 1.54
C VAL A 194 -18.46 -3.31 2.40
N GLU A 195 -19.25 -2.35 1.94
CA GLU A 195 -20.54 -2.03 2.56
C GLU A 195 -21.51 -3.21 2.41
N ARG A 196 -22.26 -3.51 3.47
CA ARG A 196 -23.30 -4.55 3.43
C ARG A 196 -24.40 -4.22 2.42
N LYS A 197 -25.08 -5.25 1.90
CA LYS A 197 -26.32 -5.08 1.14
C LYS A 197 -27.41 -4.52 2.07
N LYS A 198 -28.12 -3.48 1.61
CA LYS A 198 -29.30 -2.94 2.29
C LYS A 198 -30.56 -3.59 1.70
N VAL A 199 -31.55 -3.86 2.55
CA VAL A 199 -32.84 -4.41 2.14
C VAL A 199 -33.52 -3.48 1.13
N GLY A 200 -34.20 -4.04 0.13
CA GLY A 200 -34.81 -3.28 -0.98
C GLY A 200 -33.83 -2.83 -2.08
N LEU A 201 -32.51 -2.95 -1.89
CA LEU A 201 -31.51 -2.63 -2.91
C LEU A 201 -30.91 -3.89 -3.55
N LYS A 202 -30.47 -3.79 -4.82
CA LYS A 202 -29.78 -4.89 -5.52
C LYS A 202 -28.37 -5.13 -4.98
N LYS A 203 -27.67 -4.06 -4.55
CA LYS A 203 -26.34 -4.10 -3.89
C LYS A 203 -26.32 -3.11 -2.71
N ALA A 204 -25.14 -2.73 -2.22
CA ALA A 204 -25.01 -1.76 -1.11
C ALA A 204 -25.74 -0.43 -1.37
N ARG A 205 -25.61 0.12 -2.60
CA ARG A 205 -26.21 1.41 -2.99
C ARG A 205 -27.02 1.36 -4.30
N LYS A 206 -26.97 0.25 -5.05
CA LYS A 206 -27.66 0.10 -6.34
C LYS A 206 -29.14 -0.17 -6.13
N ALA A 207 -29.99 0.80 -6.41
CA ALA A 207 -31.44 0.62 -6.46
C ALA A 207 -31.86 -0.25 -7.66
N PRO A 208 -32.97 -1.00 -7.57
CA PRO A 208 -33.61 -1.56 -8.74
C PRO A 208 -34.08 -0.45 -9.68
N GLN A 209 -34.17 -0.76 -10.97
CA GLN A 209 -34.82 0.13 -11.93
C GLN A 209 -36.32 0.17 -11.62
N PHE A 210 -36.89 1.37 -11.64
CA PHE A 210 -38.31 1.61 -11.39
C PHE A 210 -38.85 2.55 -12.47
N SER A 211 -39.96 2.19 -13.10
CA SER A 211 -40.74 3.13 -13.92
C SER A 211 -41.73 3.85 -13.02
N LYS A 212 -41.79 5.17 -13.09
CA LYS A 212 -42.74 5.96 -12.29
C LYS A 212 -44.18 5.79 -12.76
N ARG A 213 -44.39 5.41 -14.03
CA ARG A 213 -45.67 5.18 -14.70
C ARG A 213 -45.48 4.10 -15.75
#